data_AF-M1C553-F1
#
_entry.id   AF-M1C553-F1
#
_cell.length_a   1.000
_cell.length_b   1.000
_cell.length_c   1.000
_cell.angle_alpha   90.00
_cell.angle_beta   90.00
_cell.angle_gamma   90.00
#
_symmetry.space_group_name_H-M   'P 1'
#
loop_
_entity.id
_entity.type
_entity.pdbx_description
1 polymer ?
#
loop_
_entity_poly.entity_id
_entity_poly.type
_entity_poly.pdbx_seq_one_letter_code
_entity_poly.pdbx_strand_id
1 'polypeptide(L)'
;MEKIEEEAVDQLLGKTVENKQIIFKGYIEGIPKESDMELKIGKKLNLEKVPKGSNGLLVKNLYLSCDPFMRGRMRNFTGSYIPPFVPGEVMEGFGVSKVLDSDNPDFKPGDIISGFTGWEEYSLIYNTEQLRKTQADDMPLSYHVGLLGMPGFTAYAGFYEVCTPKRGDYVFVSAASGAVGQLVGQLAKLHGCYVIGCAGTKQKVRLFPRLLETAFVVFHVISDCTFNHILLG
;
A
#
# COMPACT_ATOMS: atom_id res chain seq x y z
N MET A 1 -5.06 25.47 6.51
CA MET A 1 -5.38 24.64 5.33
C MET A 1 -6.39 23.55 5.70
N GLU A 2 -6.24 22.91 6.87
CA GLU A 2 -7.19 21.88 7.38
C GLU A 2 -8.64 22.33 7.59
N LYS A 3 -8.88 23.54 8.13
CA LYS A 3 -10.25 24.02 8.39
C LYS A 3 -11.12 24.22 7.13
N ILE A 4 -10.49 24.42 5.97
CA ILE A 4 -11.21 24.63 4.69
C ILE A 4 -11.67 23.28 4.09
N GLU A 5 -11.00 22.18 4.43
CA GLU A 5 -11.36 20.84 3.92
C GLU A 5 -12.40 20.13 4.78
N GLU A 6 -12.51 20.48 6.08
CA GLU A 6 -13.49 19.91 6.99
C GLU A 6 -14.92 20.42 6.68
N GLU A 7 -15.08 21.72 6.41
CA GLU A 7 -16.35 22.31 5.94
C GLU A 7 -16.78 21.81 4.55
N ALA A 8 -15.85 21.33 3.73
CA ALA A 8 -16.15 20.80 2.40
C ALA A 8 -16.72 19.36 2.42
N VAL A 9 -16.45 18.58 3.47
CA VAL A 9 -16.87 17.17 3.57
C VAL A 9 -18.35 17.03 3.92
N ASP A 10 -18.85 17.80 4.90
CA ASP A 10 -20.27 17.85 5.24
C ASP A 10 -21.14 18.40 4.08
N GLN A 11 -20.51 19.14 3.16
CA GLN A 11 -21.18 19.66 1.97
C GLN A 11 -21.30 18.66 0.81
N LEU A 12 -20.71 17.45 0.88
CA LEU A 12 -20.72 16.48 -0.23
C LEU A 12 -21.80 15.40 -0.09
N LEU A 13 -22.24 15.07 1.13
CA LEU A 13 -23.29 14.07 1.36
C LEU A 13 -24.64 14.54 0.77
N GLY A 14 -25.30 13.68 0.00
CA GLY A 14 -26.53 14.01 -0.72
C GLY A 14 -26.32 14.87 -1.98
N LYS A 15 -25.07 15.14 -2.39
CA LYS A 15 -24.76 15.71 -3.70
C LYS A 15 -24.29 14.61 -4.65
N THR A 16 -24.57 14.86 -5.92
CA THR A 16 -24.08 14.01 -7.00
C THR A 16 -22.69 14.46 -7.42
N VAL A 17 -21.68 13.62 -7.20
CA VAL A 17 -20.27 13.92 -7.51
C VAL A 17 -19.76 13.00 -8.61
N GLU A 18 -18.75 13.44 -9.35
CA GLU A 18 -17.99 12.52 -10.19
C GLU A 18 -17.09 11.65 -9.30
N ASN A 19 -17.01 10.36 -9.63
CA ASN A 19 -16.11 9.41 -8.98
C ASN A 19 -15.26 8.75 -10.07
N LYS A 20 -14.01 9.16 -10.20
CA LYS A 20 -13.05 8.54 -11.12
C LYS A 20 -12.61 7.21 -10.54
N GLN A 21 -12.54 6.19 -11.39
CA GLN A 21 -12.24 4.81 -11.02
C GLN A 21 -11.22 4.22 -11.98
N ILE A 22 -10.29 3.41 -11.47
CA ILE A 22 -9.43 2.56 -12.30
C ILE A 22 -10.04 1.16 -12.33
N ILE A 23 -10.51 0.78 -13.51
CA ILE A 23 -11.20 -0.49 -13.75
C ILE A 23 -10.19 -1.52 -14.25
N PHE A 24 -10.22 -2.71 -13.67
CA PHE A 24 -9.47 -3.85 -14.17
C PHE A 24 -10.21 -4.49 -15.34
N LYS A 25 -9.63 -4.50 -16.54
CA LYS A 25 -10.37 -4.91 -17.75
C LYS A 25 -10.44 -6.43 -17.92
N GLY A 26 -9.45 -7.17 -17.45
CA GLY A 26 -9.36 -8.60 -17.67
C GLY A 26 -8.04 -9.20 -17.21
N TYR A 27 -8.03 -10.53 -17.07
CA TYR A 27 -6.88 -11.27 -16.59
C TYR A 27 -5.67 -11.19 -17.52
N ILE A 28 -4.47 -11.18 -16.92
CA ILE A 28 -3.21 -10.90 -17.62
C ILE A 28 -2.26 -12.09 -17.51
N GLU A 29 -1.95 -12.71 -18.65
CA GLU A 29 -0.90 -13.72 -18.83
C GLU A 29 0.42 -13.08 -19.25
N GLY A 30 1.01 -12.24 -18.38
CA GLY A 30 2.28 -11.57 -18.70
C GLY A 30 2.60 -10.36 -17.82
N ILE A 31 3.40 -9.44 -18.38
CA ILE A 31 3.65 -8.14 -17.75
C ILE A 31 2.43 -7.25 -17.98
N PRO A 32 1.84 -6.65 -16.93
CA PRO A 32 0.71 -5.73 -17.07
C PRO A 32 1.09 -4.52 -17.93
N LYS A 33 0.14 -4.07 -18.74
CA LYS A 33 0.20 -2.85 -19.54
C LYS A 33 -0.84 -1.87 -19.05
N GLU A 34 -0.64 -0.58 -19.34
CA GLU A 34 -1.65 0.45 -19.06
C GLU A 34 -3.00 0.13 -19.73
N SER A 35 -2.98 -0.49 -20.91
CA SER A 35 -4.18 -0.91 -21.66
C SER A 35 -5.04 -1.97 -20.97
N ASP A 36 -4.51 -2.64 -19.94
CA ASP A 36 -5.21 -3.67 -19.16
C ASP A 36 -6.06 -3.05 -18.03
N MET A 37 -5.90 -1.74 -17.84
CA MET A 37 -6.67 -0.92 -16.92
C MET A 37 -7.40 0.17 -17.70
N GLU A 38 -8.50 0.67 -17.16
CA GLU A 38 -9.28 1.75 -17.76
C GLU A 38 -9.62 2.80 -16.72
N LEU A 39 -9.30 4.07 -17.00
CA LEU A 39 -9.84 5.18 -16.23
C LEU A 39 -11.30 5.39 -16.65
N LYS A 40 -12.22 5.02 -15.76
CA LYS A 40 -13.65 5.25 -15.92
C LYS A 40 -14.04 6.44 -15.05
N ILE A 41 -14.58 7.48 -15.68
CA ILE A 41 -15.22 8.57 -14.96
C ILE A 41 -16.65 8.10 -14.68
N GLY A 42 -16.93 7.73 -13.43
CA GLY A 42 -18.22 7.18 -13.04
C GLY A 42 -19.39 8.10 -13.42
N LYS A 43 -20.57 7.49 -13.66
CA LYS A 43 -21.81 8.26 -13.67
C LYS A 43 -21.96 8.84 -12.26
N LYS A 44 -21.89 10.17 -12.15
CA LYS A 44 -22.52 10.98 -11.10
C LYS A 44 -22.99 10.15 -9.90
N LEU A 45 -22.06 9.82 -8.99
CA LEU A 45 -22.32 9.00 -7.81
C LEU A 45 -23.16 9.85 -6.86
N ASN A 46 -24.34 9.37 -6.51
CA ASN A 46 -25.07 9.95 -5.39
C ASN A 46 -24.35 9.46 -4.14
N LEU A 47 -23.67 10.37 -3.41
CA LEU A 47 -23.10 10.06 -2.11
C LEU A 47 -24.25 9.94 -1.11
N GLU A 48 -25.01 8.86 -1.25
CA GLU A 48 -26.06 8.48 -0.31
C GLU A 48 -25.42 8.04 0.99
N LYS A 49 -26.18 8.22 2.07
CA LYS A 49 -25.74 7.77 3.39
C LYS A 49 -25.46 6.27 3.34
N VAL A 50 -24.49 5.85 4.13
CA VAL A 50 -24.21 4.43 4.33
C VAL A 50 -25.51 3.73 4.77
N PRO A 51 -25.88 2.59 4.15
CA PRO A 51 -27.07 1.85 4.54
C PRO A 51 -27.03 1.47 6.02
N LYS A 52 -28.12 1.72 6.76
CA LYS A 52 -28.20 1.37 8.18
C LYS A 52 -28.15 -0.13 8.40
N GLY A 53 -27.40 -0.57 9.40
CA GLY A 53 -27.16 -1.98 9.72
C GLY A 53 -26.15 -2.68 8.81
N SER A 54 -25.44 -1.93 7.94
CA SER A 54 -24.40 -2.48 7.07
C SER A 54 -23.03 -2.55 7.73
N ASN A 55 -22.85 -1.80 8.83
CA ASN A 55 -21.54 -1.60 9.45
C ASN A 55 -20.49 -1.00 8.48
N GLY A 56 -20.96 -0.34 7.42
CA GLY A 56 -20.13 0.19 6.34
C GLY A 56 -19.62 1.61 6.59
N LEU A 57 -18.68 2.03 5.74
CA LEU A 57 -18.12 3.38 5.71
C LEU A 57 -18.14 3.91 4.28
N LEU A 58 -18.58 5.15 4.11
CA LEU A 58 -18.34 5.92 2.91
C LEU A 58 -17.08 6.76 3.14
N VAL A 59 -16.07 6.61 2.28
CA VAL A 59 -14.78 7.27 2.45
C VAL A 59 -14.35 8.01 1.20
N LYS A 60 -13.53 9.05 1.37
CA LYS A 60 -12.77 9.69 0.29
C LYS A 60 -11.34 9.19 0.33
N ASN A 61 -10.86 8.61 -0.76
CA ASN A 61 -9.50 8.10 -0.85
C ASN A 61 -8.52 9.25 -1.10
N LEU A 62 -7.46 9.31 -0.30
CA LEU A 62 -6.44 10.38 -0.35
C LEU A 62 -5.14 9.87 -0.97
N TYR A 63 -4.73 8.66 -0.62
CA TYR A 63 -3.53 8.01 -1.13
C TYR A 63 -3.82 6.54 -1.44
N LEU A 64 -3.17 6.03 -2.49
CA LEU A 64 -3.24 4.64 -2.90
C LEU A 64 -1.82 4.08 -2.98
N SER A 65 -1.65 2.83 -2.56
CA SER A 65 -0.40 2.09 -2.66
C SER A 65 -0.35 1.28 -3.96
N CYS A 66 0.83 1.22 -4.58
CA CYS A 66 1.14 0.34 -5.69
C CYS A 66 2.07 -0.77 -5.21
N ASP A 67 1.49 -1.91 -4.83
CA ASP A 67 2.24 -3.01 -4.23
C ASP A 67 2.45 -4.20 -5.18
N PRO A 68 3.61 -4.89 -5.13
CA PRO A 68 3.89 -6.03 -6.02
C PRO A 68 2.85 -7.17 -5.95
N PHE A 69 2.24 -7.41 -4.79
CA PHE A 69 1.24 -8.48 -4.62
C PHE A 69 0.01 -8.29 -5.53
N MET A 70 -0.30 -7.03 -5.91
CA MET A 70 -1.42 -6.72 -6.79
C MET A 70 -1.30 -7.45 -8.13
N ARG A 71 -0.07 -7.69 -8.62
CA ARG A 71 0.15 -8.48 -9.84
C ARG A 71 -0.43 -9.90 -9.71
N GLY A 72 -0.29 -10.53 -8.54
CA GLY A 72 -0.84 -11.87 -8.30
C GLY A 72 -2.36 -11.90 -8.48
N ARG A 73 -3.04 -10.83 -8.06
CA ARG A 73 -4.49 -10.65 -8.19
C ARG A 73 -4.96 -10.42 -9.62
N MET A 74 -4.07 -10.02 -10.54
CA MET A 74 -4.40 -9.84 -11.97
C MET A 74 -4.43 -11.15 -12.77
N ARG A 75 -4.20 -12.31 -12.14
CA ARG A 75 -4.29 -13.64 -12.78
C ARG A 75 -5.61 -14.29 -12.41
N ASN A 76 -6.14 -15.13 -13.30
CA ASN A 76 -7.26 -16.00 -12.97
C ASN A 76 -6.78 -17.20 -12.12
N PHE A 77 -6.37 -16.93 -10.88
CA PHE A 77 -5.82 -17.94 -9.97
C PHE A 77 -6.38 -17.75 -8.56
N THR A 78 -7.02 -18.80 -8.05
CA THR A 78 -7.75 -18.77 -6.77
C THR A 78 -6.99 -19.46 -5.62
N GLY A 79 -5.81 -20.03 -5.86
CA GLY A 79 -4.95 -20.64 -4.82
C GLY A 79 -4.08 -19.64 -4.05
N SER A 80 -4.39 -18.35 -4.12
CA SER A 80 -3.66 -17.27 -3.46
C SER A 80 -4.32 -16.91 -2.12
N TYR A 81 -3.54 -16.36 -1.19
CA TYR A 81 -4.04 -15.88 0.11
C TYR A 81 -4.96 -14.65 0.00
N ILE A 82 -4.94 -13.96 -1.14
CA ILE A 82 -5.90 -12.90 -1.50
C ILE A 82 -6.58 -13.26 -2.83
N PRO A 83 -7.92 -13.12 -2.94
CA PRO A 83 -8.65 -13.36 -4.17
C PRO A 83 -8.18 -12.50 -5.37
N PRO A 84 -8.33 -13.00 -6.60
CA PRO A 84 -8.04 -12.21 -7.80
C PRO A 84 -8.99 -11.02 -7.94
N PHE A 85 -8.57 -10.03 -8.72
CA PHE A 85 -9.44 -8.94 -9.14
C PHE A 85 -10.55 -9.46 -10.06
N VAL A 86 -11.71 -8.83 -9.98
CA VAL A 86 -12.85 -9.14 -10.85
C VAL A 86 -12.79 -8.25 -12.09
N PRO A 87 -12.72 -8.82 -13.31
CA PRO A 87 -12.79 -8.04 -14.54
C PRO A 87 -14.05 -7.17 -14.61
N GLY A 88 -13.91 -5.92 -15.00
CA GLY A 88 -14.98 -4.92 -15.08
C GLY A 88 -15.23 -4.15 -13.78
N GLU A 89 -14.57 -4.53 -12.68
CA GLU A 89 -14.68 -3.85 -11.38
C GLU A 89 -13.49 -2.93 -11.09
N VAL A 90 -13.67 -2.09 -10.07
CA VAL A 90 -12.62 -1.18 -9.58
C VAL A 90 -11.48 -2.02 -8.99
N MET A 91 -10.23 -1.65 -9.29
CA MET A 91 -9.08 -2.27 -8.65
C MET A 91 -9.05 -1.94 -7.15
N GLU A 92 -8.54 -2.86 -6.33
CA GLU A 92 -8.45 -2.66 -4.89
C GLU A 92 -7.00 -2.79 -4.40
N GLY A 93 -6.64 -2.01 -3.40
CA GLY A 93 -5.32 -2.07 -2.78
C GLY A 93 -5.30 -1.37 -1.43
N PHE A 94 -4.13 -1.31 -0.80
CA PHE A 94 -3.97 -0.51 0.40
C PHE A 94 -4.03 0.98 0.07
N GLY A 95 -4.69 1.75 0.94
CA GLY A 95 -4.81 3.19 0.81
C GLY A 95 -5.00 3.87 2.15
N VAL A 96 -5.02 5.21 2.09
CA VAL A 96 -5.39 6.09 3.20
C VAL A 96 -6.59 6.91 2.76
N SER A 97 -7.61 6.95 3.61
CA SER A 97 -8.90 7.53 3.30
C SER A 97 -9.45 8.35 4.46
N LYS A 98 -10.26 9.36 4.16
CA LYS A 98 -11.02 10.14 5.14
C LYS A 98 -12.46 9.64 5.18
N VAL A 99 -12.98 9.34 6.37
CA VAL A 99 -14.37 8.92 6.55
C VAL A 99 -15.30 10.10 6.29
N LEU A 100 -16.30 9.91 5.43
CA LEU A 100 -17.34 10.90 5.13
C LEU A 100 -18.65 10.56 5.86
N ASP A 101 -19.02 9.29 5.88
CA ASP A 101 -20.19 8.78 6.59
C ASP A 101 -19.92 7.36 7.10
N SER A 102 -20.55 6.98 8.21
CA SER A 102 -20.31 5.68 8.84
C SER A 102 -21.56 5.15 9.54
N ASP A 103 -21.80 3.85 9.36
CA ASP A 103 -22.77 3.06 10.12
C ASP A 103 -22.05 2.12 11.11
N ASN A 104 -20.72 2.25 11.25
CA ASN A 104 -19.93 1.50 12.22
C ASN A 104 -19.60 2.39 13.43
N PRO A 105 -19.99 2.03 14.68
CA PRO A 105 -19.75 2.85 15.86
C PRO A 105 -18.25 3.08 16.17
N ASP A 106 -17.38 2.20 15.68
CA ASP A 106 -15.94 2.35 15.85
C ASP A 106 -15.38 3.46 14.98
N PHE A 107 -16.07 3.98 13.96
CA PHE A 107 -15.59 5.02 13.05
C PHE A 107 -16.55 6.21 12.99
N LYS A 108 -16.01 7.43 12.88
CA LYS A 108 -16.83 8.64 12.73
C LYS A 108 -16.40 9.45 11.52
N PRO A 109 -17.32 10.24 10.92
CA PRO A 109 -16.95 11.24 9.92
C PRO A 109 -15.77 12.09 10.37
N GLY A 110 -14.84 12.35 9.45
CA GLY A 110 -13.60 13.09 9.72
C GLY A 110 -12.42 12.21 10.13
N ASP A 111 -12.63 10.98 10.63
CA ASP A 111 -11.53 10.07 10.95
C ASP A 111 -10.68 9.78 9.69
N ILE A 112 -9.36 9.73 9.88
CA ILE A 112 -8.44 9.21 8.86
C ILE A 112 -8.18 7.73 9.15
N ILE A 113 -8.27 6.92 8.11
CA ILE A 113 -8.09 5.47 8.19
C ILE A 113 -7.12 4.98 7.13
N SER A 114 -6.46 3.87 7.42
CA SER A 114 -5.65 3.10 6.48
C SER A 114 -6.15 1.67 6.37
N GLY A 115 -6.14 1.11 5.16
CA GLY A 115 -6.62 -0.25 4.92
C GLY A 115 -6.89 -0.52 3.44
N PHE A 116 -7.58 -1.62 3.15
CA PHE A 116 -8.03 -1.90 1.78
C PHE A 116 -9.11 -0.92 1.34
N THR A 117 -8.95 -0.37 0.15
CA THR A 117 -9.92 0.53 -0.50
C THR A 117 -9.85 0.37 -2.03
N GLY A 118 -10.82 0.95 -2.74
CA GLY A 118 -10.86 1.00 -4.19
C GLY A 118 -9.88 2.02 -4.76
N TRP A 119 -9.37 1.76 -5.96
CA TRP A 119 -8.65 2.72 -6.80
C TRP A 119 -9.62 3.68 -7.46
N GLU A 120 -10.22 4.51 -6.63
CA GLU A 120 -11.24 5.48 -6.99
C GLU A 120 -11.23 6.68 -6.03
N GLU A 121 -11.96 7.75 -6.31
CA GLU A 121 -12.00 8.94 -5.44
C GLU A 121 -12.83 8.70 -4.17
N TYR A 122 -13.93 7.95 -4.27
CA TYR A 122 -14.81 7.61 -3.15
C TYR A 122 -15.13 6.12 -3.14
N SER A 123 -15.01 5.48 -1.98
CA SER A 123 -15.29 4.05 -1.81
C SER A 123 -16.32 3.81 -0.72
N LEU A 124 -17.18 2.81 -0.95
CA LEU A 124 -18.07 2.26 0.07
C LEU A 124 -17.48 0.95 0.59
N ILE A 125 -17.01 0.95 1.83
CA ILE A 125 -16.29 -0.17 2.44
C ILE A 125 -17.21 -0.85 3.45
N TYR A 126 -17.55 -2.11 3.20
CA TYR A 126 -18.37 -2.92 4.11
C TYR A 126 -17.54 -3.73 5.11
N ASN A 127 -16.35 -4.20 4.72
CA ASN A 127 -15.46 -4.93 5.62
C ASN A 127 -14.56 -3.95 6.38
N THR A 128 -14.90 -3.70 7.63
CA THR A 128 -14.25 -2.69 8.47
C THR A 128 -13.21 -3.26 9.42
N GLU A 129 -13.13 -4.58 9.57
CA GLU A 129 -12.27 -5.25 10.55
C GLU A 129 -10.77 -5.03 10.31
N GLN A 130 -10.38 -4.82 9.05
CA GLN A 130 -8.98 -4.61 8.66
C GLN A 130 -8.59 -3.13 8.54
N LEU A 131 -9.52 -2.22 8.84
CA LEU A 131 -9.27 -0.78 8.81
C LEU A 131 -8.61 -0.34 10.12
N ARG A 132 -7.57 0.48 10.02
CA ARG A 132 -6.90 1.07 11.17
C ARG A 132 -7.11 2.56 11.16
N LYS A 133 -7.58 3.12 12.27
CA LYS A 133 -7.55 4.56 12.46
C LYS A 133 -6.11 5.03 12.55
N THR A 134 -5.82 6.09 11.82
CA THR A 134 -4.53 6.78 11.88
C THR A 134 -4.78 8.13 12.51
N GLN A 135 -3.94 8.51 13.47
CA GLN A 135 -3.98 9.88 13.98
C GLN A 135 -3.33 10.77 12.93
N ALA A 136 -3.89 11.96 12.72
CA ALA A 136 -3.16 13.03 12.05
C ALA A 136 -2.14 13.55 13.06
N ASP A 137 -0.97 12.92 13.11
CA ASP A 137 0.19 13.43 13.83
C ASP A 137 1.03 14.32 12.89
N ASP A 138 2.20 14.77 13.35
CA ASP A 138 3.09 15.62 12.54
C ASP A 138 3.68 14.90 11.31
N MET A 139 3.33 13.63 11.05
CA MET A 139 3.85 12.87 9.92
C MET A 139 2.94 12.95 8.68
N PRO A 140 3.52 12.96 7.47
CA PRO A 140 2.74 12.93 6.25
C PRO A 140 1.84 11.68 6.18
N LEU A 141 0.55 11.86 5.90
CA LEU A 141 -0.42 10.75 5.80
C LEU A 141 -0.02 9.66 4.81
N SER A 142 0.73 10.01 3.76
CA SER A 142 1.26 9.05 2.79
C SER A 142 2.21 8.01 3.40
N TYR A 143 2.74 8.23 4.61
CA TYR A 143 3.59 7.24 5.28
C TYR A 143 2.80 5.99 5.70
N HIS A 144 1.47 6.09 5.86
CA HIS A 144 0.61 4.96 6.20
C HIS A 144 0.34 3.99 5.04
N VAL A 145 0.69 4.34 3.79
CA VAL A 145 0.76 3.36 2.70
C VAL A 145 2.15 2.72 2.55
N GLY A 146 3.12 3.10 3.39
CA GLY A 146 4.51 2.64 3.31
C GLY A 146 5.11 2.33 4.68
N LEU A 147 5.92 3.25 5.21
CA LEU A 147 6.68 3.12 6.46
C LEU A 147 5.82 2.74 7.68
N LEU A 148 4.65 3.35 7.83
CA LEU A 148 3.73 3.12 8.94
C LEU A 148 2.60 2.15 8.55
N GLY A 149 2.64 1.63 7.32
CA GLY A 149 1.65 0.75 6.74
C GLY A 149 2.11 -0.71 6.67
N MET A 150 1.48 -1.43 5.75
CA MET A 150 1.80 -2.84 5.46
C MET A 150 3.29 -3.05 5.10
N PRO A 151 3.94 -2.22 4.24
CA PRO A 151 5.36 -2.42 3.93
C PRO A 151 6.30 -2.29 5.14
N GLY A 152 6.04 -1.33 6.03
CA GLY A 152 6.81 -1.17 7.27
C GLY A 152 6.63 -2.33 8.25
N PHE A 153 5.39 -2.77 8.43
CA PHE A 153 5.10 -3.95 9.24
C PHE A 153 5.77 -5.20 8.67
N THR A 154 5.77 -5.36 7.34
CA THR A 154 6.45 -6.46 6.65
C THR A 154 7.95 -6.45 6.91
N ALA A 155 8.60 -5.29 6.86
CA ALA A 155 10.02 -5.17 7.17
C ALA A 155 10.32 -5.53 8.63
N TYR A 156 9.51 -5.05 9.57
CA TYR A 156 9.67 -5.34 11.00
C TYR A 156 9.51 -6.83 11.29
N ALA A 157 8.38 -7.42 10.90
CA ALA A 157 8.06 -8.81 11.19
C ALA A 157 9.03 -9.76 10.48
N GLY A 158 9.32 -9.51 9.19
CA GLY A 158 10.27 -10.32 8.44
C GLY A 158 11.68 -10.27 9.04
N PHE A 159 12.14 -9.11 9.48
CA PHE A 159 13.46 -8.98 10.08
C PHE A 159 13.51 -9.56 11.50
N TYR A 160 12.68 -9.11 12.44
CA TYR A 160 12.81 -9.49 13.85
C TYR A 160 12.21 -10.86 14.17
N GLU A 161 11.01 -11.16 13.65
CA GLU A 161 10.27 -12.38 14.03
C GLU A 161 10.67 -13.59 13.18
N VAL A 162 10.88 -13.38 11.88
CA VAL A 162 11.21 -14.49 10.95
C VAL A 162 12.71 -14.75 10.91
N CYS A 163 13.55 -13.71 10.77
CA CYS A 163 15.00 -13.90 10.65
C CYS A 163 15.70 -14.07 12.01
N THR A 164 15.11 -13.59 13.11
CA THR A 164 15.69 -13.67 14.48
C THR A 164 17.17 -13.25 14.56
N PRO A 165 17.51 -12.02 14.15
CA PRO A 165 18.87 -11.60 13.86
C PRO A 165 19.71 -11.44 15.13
N LYS A 166 21.01 -11.68 15.01
CA LYS A 166 21.99 -11.41 16.06
C LYS A 166 22.92 -10.27 15.65
N ARG A 167 23.40 -9.55 16.65
CA ARG A 167 24.42 -8.52 16.44
C ARG A 167 25.68 -9.16 15.83
N GLY A 168 26.20 -8.54 14.77
CA GLY A 168 27.34 -9.04 14.02
C GLY A 168 26.99 -9.97 12.85
N ASP A 169 25.72 -10.37 12.67
CA ASP A 169 25.31 -11.17 11.52
C ASP A 169 25.49 -10.42 10.19
N TYR A 170 25.66 -11.17 9.10
CA TYR A 170 25.67 -10.65 7.74
C TYR A 170 24.27 -10.77 7.14
N VAL A 171 23.70 -9.65 6.72
CA VAL A 171 22.34 -9.53 6.17
C VAL A 171 22.43 -9.10 4.72
N PHE A 172 21.89 -9.92 3.82
CA PHE A 172 21.73 -9.56 2.42
C PHE A 172 20.28 -9.14 2.14
N VAL A 173 20.08 -7.99 1.50
CA VAL A 173 18.75 -7.47 1.16
C VAL A 173 18.64 -7.34 -0.35
N SER A 174 17.74 -8.13 -0.93
CA SER A 174 17.40 -7.99 -2.34
C SER A 174 16.42 -6.82 -2.54
N ALA A 175 16.43 -6.19 -3.72
CA ALA A 175 15.63 -5.00 -3.99
C ALA A 175 15.71 -3.93 -2.88
N ALA A 176 16.90 -3.71 -2.32
CA ALA A 176 17.12 -2.94 -1.08
C ALA A 176 16.62 -1.49 -1.13
N SER A 177 16.46 -0.90 -2.31
CA SER A 177 15.90 0.44 -2.49
C SER A 177 14.36 0.49 -2.51
N GLY A 178 13.67 -0.64 -2.36
CA GLY A 178 12.21 -0.73 -2.34
C GLY A 178 11.62 -0.41 -0.97
N ALA A 179 10.29 -0.32 -0.88
CA ALA A 179 9.59 0.09 0.33
C ALA A 179 9.93 -0.76 1.57
N VAL A 180 9.97 -2.09 1.42
CA VAL A 180 10.32 -3.04 2.49
C VAL A 180 11.83 -3.11 2.68
N GLY A 181 12.57 -3.39 1.60
CA GLY A 181 14.01 -3.59 1.64
C GLY A 181 14.75 -2.41 2.27
N GLN A 182 14.26 -1.19 2.09
CA GLN A 182 14.90 -0.03 2.66
C GLN A 182 14.81 0.07 4.17
N LEU A 183 13.74 -0.45 4.73
CA LEU A 183 13.50 -0.48 6.16
C LEU A 183 14.27 -1.64 6.79
N VAL A 184 14.26 -2.82 6.14
CA VAL A 184 15.07 -3.97 6.59
C VAL A 184 16.55 -3.59 6.71
N GLY A 185 17.11 -2.90 5.71
CA GLY A 185 18.50 -2.47 5.78
C GLY A 185 18.80 -1.51 6.94
N GLN A 186 17.88 -0.60 7.26
CA GLN A 186 18.00 0.31 8.40
C GLN A 186 17.87 -0.44 9.73
N LEU A 187 16.86 -1.31 9.87
CA LEU A 187 16.64 -2.13 11.06
C LEU A 187 17.85 -3.03 11.34
N ALA A 188 18.38 -3.68 10.32
CA ALA A 188 19.56 -4.53 10.44
C ALA A 188 20.81 -3.76 10.88
N LYS A 189 21.01 -2.54 10.37
CA LYS A 189 22.10 -1.67 10.82
C LYS A 189 21.94 -1.23 12.27
N LEU A 190 20.74 -0.79 12.67
CA LEU A 190 20.44 -0.42 14.05
C LEU A 190 20.61 -1.59 15.03
N HIS A 191 20.34 -2.82 14.56
CA HIS A 191 20.57 -4.06 15.32
C HIS A 191 22.05 -4.48 15.38
N GLY A 192 22.94 -3.79 14.68
CA GLY A 192 24.37 -4.04 14.66
C GLY A 192 24.80 -5.18 13.72
N CYS A 193 24.05 -5.45 12.66
CA CYS A 193 24.41 -6.38 11.59
C CYS A 193 25.25 -5.70 10.50
N TYR A 194 26.00 -6.50 9.73
CA TYR A 194 26.63 -6.08 8.48
C TYR A 194 25.63 -6.24 7.34
N VAL A 195 25.31 -5.16 6.65
CA VAL A 195 24.27 -5.17 5.61
C VAL A 195 24.91 -5.06 4.23
N ILE A 196 24.43 -5.87 3.29
CA ILE A 196 24.73 -5.77 1.85
C ILE A 196 23.39 -5.69 1.12
N GLY A 197 23.18 -4.63 0.35
CA GLY A 197 21.99 -4.45 -0.45
C GLY A 197 22.25 -4.56 -1.95
N CYS A 198 21.27 -5.02 -2.71
CA CYS A 198 21.29 -4.94 -4.18
C CYS A 198 20.11 -4.13 -4.73
N ALA A 199 20.34 -3.41 -5.83
CA ALA A 199 19.30 -2.66 -6.54
C ALA A 199 19.59 -2.61 -8.05
N GLY A 200 18.53 -2.42 -8.84
CA GLY A 200 18.59 -2.53 -10.31
C GLY A 200 19.19 -1.34 -11.06
N THR A 201 19.55 -0.24 -10.40
CA THR A 201 20.19 0.91 -11.08
C THR A 201 21.28 1.54 -10.22
N LYS A 202 22.29 2.16 -10.86
CA LYS A 202 23.35 2.92 -10.17
C LYS A 202 22.79 4.03 -9.29
N GLN A 203 21.70 4.69 -9.73
CA GLN A 203 21.05 5.75 -8.94
C GLN A 203 20.46 5.18 -7.64
N LYS A 204 19.74 4.05 -7.70
CA LYS A 204 19.19 3.38 -6.52
C LYS A 204 20.28 2.94 -5.55
N VAL A 205 21.39 2.42 -6.07
CA VAL A 205 22.57 2.07 -5.25
C VAL A 205 23.24 3.30 -4.63
N ARG A 206 23.16 4.50 -5.22
CA ARG A 206 23.70 5.73 -4.62
C ARG A 206 22.80 6.32 -3.53
N LEU A 207 21.50 6.01 -3.54
CA LEU A 207 20.53 6.54 -2.56
C LEU A 207 20.66 5.83 -1.20
N PHE A 208 20.85 4.51 -1.19
CA PHE A 208 20.88 3.71 0.04
C PHE A 208 22.09 3.97 0.99
N PRO A 209 23.33 4.19 0.51
CA PRO A 209 24.48 4.41 1.38
C PRO A 209 24.43 5.74 2.15
N ARG A 210 23.75 6.77 1.61
CA ARG A 210 23.67 8.09 2.25
C ARG A 210 22.93 8.08 3.60
N LEU A 211 22.26 6.97 3.92
CA LEU A 211 21.52 6.81 5.16
C LEU A 211 22.28 5.95 6.20
N LEU A 212 23.30 5.15 5.83
CA LEU A 212 23.64 3.96 6.64
C LEU A 212 25.10 3.42 6.66
N GLU A 213 26.09 4.01 5.97
CA GLU A 213 27.45 3.43 5.88
C GLU A 213 27.45 1.93 5.50
N THR A 214 26.67 1.58 4.47
CA THR A 214 26.42 0.20 4.02
C THR A 214 27.22 -0.13 2.75
N ALA A 215 27.63 -1.39 2.57
CA ALA A 215 28.23 -1.87 1.34
C ALA A 215 27.15 -2.29 0.32
N PHE A 216 27.37 -2.05 -0.98
CA PHE A 216 26.38 -2.33 -2.03
C PHE A 216 26.95 -2.98 -3.26
N VAL A 217 26.08 -3.75 -3.91
CA VAL A 217 26.33 -4.33 -5.23
C VAL A 217 25.27 -3.84 -6.21
N VAL A 218 25.70 -3.37 -7.39
CA VAL A 218 24.80 -3.04 -8.52
C VAL A 218 24.65 -4.29 -9.38
N PHE A 219 23.43 -4.73 -9.67
CA PHE A 219 23.18 -5.64 -10.79
C PHE A 219 22.81 -4.82 -12.03
N HIS A 220 23.55 -5.01 -13.13
CA HIS A 220 22.98 -4.82 -14.46
C HIS A 220 22.18 -6.07 -14.74
N VAL A 221 20.85 -5.99 -14.67
CA VAL A 221 19.85 -7.03 -15.03
C VAL A 221 20.48 -8.41 -15.26
N ILE A 222 20.65 -9.20 -14.20
CA ILE A 222 20.99 -10.62 -14.31
C ILE A 222 19.72 -11.39 -13.98
N SER A 223 19.31 -12.23 -14.93
CA SER A 223 18.07 -13.00 -14.94
C SER A 223 18.02 -14.15 -13.92
N ASP A 224 19.06 -14.38 -13.12
CA ASP A 224 19.07 -15.43 -12.11
C ASP A 224 19.97 -15.05 -10.94
N CYS A 225 19.41 -15.08 -9.73
CA CYS A 225 20.18 -15.02 -8.48
C CYS A 225 19.65 -16.11 -7.55
N THR A 226 20.18 -17.32 -7.68
CA THR A 226 20.13 -18.35 -6.65
C THR A 226 21.32 -18.14 -5.70
N PHE A 227 21.05 -17.64 -4.50
CA PHE A 227 22.03 -17.58 -3.40
C PHE A 227 21.44 -18.26 -2.15
N ASN A 228 22.22 -19.16 -1.54
CA ASN A 228 21.85 -19.96 -0.36
C ASN A 228 22.04 -19.19 0.97
N HIS A 229 21.52 -17.97 1.10
CA HIS A 229 21.48 -17.25 2.38
C HIS A 229 20.17 -16.44 2.50
N ILE A 230 19.78 -16.07 3.73
CA ILE A 230 18.49 -15.44 4.08
C ILE A 230 18.15 -14.33 3.08
N LEU A 231 17.19 -14.61 2.22
CA LEU A 231 16.71 -13.74 1.15
C LEU A 231 15.42 -13.07 1.64
N LEU A 232 15.48 -11.75 1.81
CA LEU A 232 14.29 -10.91 1.92
C LEU A 232 14.18 -10.10 0.62
N GLY A 233 13.02 -10.21 -0.03
CA GLY A 233 12.62 -9.50 -1.24
C GLY A 233 11.11 -9.31 -1.26
#